data_AF-K2G273-F1
#
_entry.id   AF-K2G273-F1
#
_cell.length_a   1.000
_cell.length_b   1.000
_cell.length_c   1.000
_cell.angle_alpha   90.00
_cell.angle_beta   90.00
_cell.angle_gamma   90.00
#
_symmetry.space_group_name_H-M   'P 1'
#
loop_
_entity.id
_entity.type
_entity.pdbx_description
1 polymer ?
#
loop_
_entity_poly.entity_id
_entity_poly.type
_entity_poly.pdbx_seq_one_letter_code
_entity_poly.pdbx_strand_id
1 'polypeptide(L)'
;DGRTSALLPNARGPRPGMQPLDPAVEAIVFRLFRDFYATRRKPTKTRLWCEVATDCRAQGLVPPSIRRLGRWLEQRDQAKLMATREGKDKAERRHLATPGGLTADRPLDIVQIDHTKADVTVVDPVTRRPLGRPTLTVAIDVNSRMVVGFHLSLEAPSLLSVALCLTHAVMDKSHWLAARGIGTEWPAKGIPKAIYVDNGAEFHAHAFDRACSEYQIDLQHRPPGTPRYGGHIERLIGTMMGAVHLLPGSHFSNIFERGDLDAEAEAVMTLPELETWLALEITGSYHARIHTALDTAPSAAWAARLDEARLRMPTDLRQFLIDFLPSEQRILQRDGLHLFHIRYWSDELRWLMGRESRKFTLKYDPRDLSRIFVLTEDSVIEARPADLTRPAITYWEHRAARRALRDAGRRSVDEGLIFSTIQAQRDLVDSAERQTKAIRRHQARRSHLNPGQIIDVTPEPTVPEALSAPEGEGSPLLSHPGFAVEEWYDD
;
A
#
# COMPACT_ATOMS: atom_id res chain seq x y z
N ASP A 1 -4.09 2.72 -63.79
CA ASP A 1 -3.80 3.07 -62.39
C ASP A 1 -3.38 1.79 -61.67
N GLY A 2 -2.08 1.57 -61.48
CA GLY A 2 -1.48 0.30 -61.03
C GLY A 2 -1.34 0.18 -59.51
N ARG A 3 -2.30 0.72 -58.76
CA ARG A 3 -2.23 0.73 -57.29
C ARG A 3 -2.77 -0.58 -56.73
N THR A 4 -2.00 -1.24 -55.87
CA THR A 4 -2.36 -2.47 -55.14
C THR A 4 -3.60 -2.32 -54.23
N SER A 5 -4.03 -1.09 -53.94
CA SER A 5 -5.29 -0.80 -53.27
C SER A 5 -6.54 -1.20 -54.06
N ALA A 6 -6.43 -1.40 -55.39
CA ALA A 6 -7.53 -1.86 -56.24
C ALA A 6 -7.80 -3.37 -56.14
N LEU A 7 -6.89 -4.14 -55.52
CA LEU A 7 -6.99 -5.60 -55.31
C LEU A 7 -7.47 -5.96 -53.90
N LEU A 8 -7.82 -4.98 -53.07
CA LEU A 8 -8.39 -5.24 -51.76
C LEU A 8 -9.77 -5.89 -51.94
N PRO A 9 -10.02 -7.08 -51.38
CA PRO A 9 -11.35 -7.67 -51.40
C PRO A 9 -12.32 -6.72 -50.71
N ASN A 10 -13.44 -6.40 -51.37
CA ASN A 10 -14.51 -5.60 -50.78
C ASN A 10 -14.82 -6.17 -49.38
N ALA A 11 -14.57 -5.36 -48.35
CA ALA A 11 -14.90 -5.73 -46.97
C ALA A 11 -16.38 -6.13 -46.94
N ARG A 12 -16.69 -7.27 -46.31
CA ARG A 12 -18.06 -7.66 -45.97
C ARG A 12 -18.59 -6.72 -44.87
N GLY A 13 -18.83 -5.47 -45.26
CA GLY A 13 -19.49 -4.43 -44.49
C GLY A 13 -20.81 -4.02 -45.16
N PRO A 14 -21.63 -3.19 -44.49
CA PRO A 14 -22.94 -2.80 -44.99
C PRO A 14 -22.79 -2.09 -46.34
N ARG A 15 -23.61 -2.44 -47.33
CA ARG A 15 -23.65 -1.72 -48.61
C ARG A 15 -24.02 -0.25 -48.36
N PRO A 16 -23.41 0.71 -49.06
CA PRO A 16 -23.93 2.08 -49.11
C PRO A 16 -25.39 2.02 -49.59
N GLY A 17 -26.34 2.47 -48.76
CA GLY A 17 -27.79 2.38 -49.05
C GLY A 17 -28.60 1.40 -48.19
N MET A 18 -28.07 0.89 -47.07
CA MET A 18 -28.88 0.13 -46.11
C MET A 18 -30.05 1.00 -45.60
N GLN A 19 -31.28 0.61 -45.93
CA GLN A 19 -32.45 1.44 -45.69
C GLN A 19 -32.57 1.87 -44.22
N PRO A 20 -32.79 3.17 -43.94
CA PRO A 20 -33.12 3.64 -42.61
C PRO A 20 -34.35 2.91 -42.05
N LEU A 21 -34.62 3.07 -40.75
CA LEU A 21 -35.93 2.68 -40.23
C LEU A 21 -37.00 3.38 -41.08
N ASP A 22 -38.17 2.74 -41.24
CA ASP A 22 -39.31 3.43 -41.86
C ASP A 22 -39.49 4.80 -41.18
N PRO A 23 -39.64 5.91 -41.93
CA PRO A 23 -39.72 7.25 -41.34
C PRO A 23 -40.75 7.38 -40.21
N ALA A 24 -41.88 6.68 -40.32
CA ALA A 24 -42.92 6.67 -39.29
C ALA A 24 -42.45 5.92 -38.02
N VAL A 25 -41.74 4.80 -38.19
CA VAL A 25 -41.13 4.04 -37.09
C VAL A 25 -39.96 4.80 -36.47
N GLU A 26 -39.15 5.49 -37.28
CA GLU A 26 -38.03 6.30 -36.80
C GLU A 26 -38.50 7.48 -35.94
N ALA A 27 -39.60 8.13 -36.31
CA ALA A 27 -40.19 9.20 -35.50
C ALA A 27 -40.60 8.70 -34.09
N ILE A 28 -41.21 7.52 -34.01
CA ILE A 28 -41.57 6.87 -32.74
C ILE A 28 -40.32 6.53 -31.92
N VAL A 29 -39.32 5.90 -32.55
CA VAL A 29 -38.05 5.54 -31.91
C VAL A 29 -37.32 6.78 -31.39
N PHE A 30 -37.25 7.86 -32.17
CA PHE A 30 -36.57 9.08 -31.78
C PHE A 30 -37.25 9.80 -30.61
N ARG A 31 -38.60 9.86 -30.62
CA ARG A 31 -39.38 10.41 -29.49
C ARG A 31 -39.11 9.63 -28.20
N LEU A 32 -39.26 8.30 -28.22
CA LEU A 32 -39.03 7.46 -27.04
C LEU A 32 -37.56 7.43 -26.62
N PHE A 33 -36.64 7.58 -27.56
CA PHE A 33 -35.23 7.75 -27.25
C PHE A 33 -34.98 9.01 -26.41
N ARG A 34 -35.51 10.16 -26.83
CA ARG A 34 -35.33 11.44 -26.13
C ARG A 34 -36.05 11.46 -24.79
N ASP A 35 -37.33 11.08 -24.78
CA ASP A 35 -38.24 11.33 -23.67
C ASP A 35 -38.17 10.24 -22.59
N PHE A 36 -37.79 9.02 -22.96
CA PHE A 36 -37.75 7.86 -22.05
C PHE A 36 -36.34 7.29 -21.87
N TYR A 37 -35.60 7.03 -22.95
CA TYR A 37 -34.32 6.31 -22.87
C TYR A 37 -33.14 7.17 -22.42
N ALA A 38 -33.01 8.38 -22.97
CA ALA A 38 -31.95 9.35 -22.71
C ALA A 38 -32.21 10.14 -21.42
N THR A 39 -32.66 9.46 -20.37
CA THR A 39 -32.98 10.04 -19.06
C THR A 39 -32.10 9.44 -17.96
N ARG A 40 -31.97 10.15 -16.83
CA ARG A 40 -31.19 9.68 -15.66
C ARG A 40 -31.70 8.38 -15.04
N ARG A 41 -32.92 7.96 -15.35
CA ARG A 41 -33.53 6.72 -14.83
C ARG A 41 -32.97 5.45 -15.47
N LYS A 42 -32.16 5.57 -16.54
CA LYS A 42 -31.44 4.48 -17.21
C LYS A 42 -32.28 3.23 -17.53
N PRO A 43 -33.44 3.34 -18.22
CA PRO A 43 -34.19 2.16 -18.63
C PRO A 43 -33.39 1.26 -19.59
N THR A 44 -33.59 -0.05 -19.50
CA THR A 44 -32.85 -1.03 -20.32
C THR A 44 -33.24 -0.94 -21.79
N LYS A 45 -32.34 -1.38 -22.69
CA LYS A 45 -32.61 -1.46 -24.14
C LYS A 45 -33.84 -2.32 -24.44
N THR A 46 -34.01 -3.41 -23.70
CA THR A 46 -35.18 -4.28 -23.80
C THR A 46 -36.46 -3.53 -23.44
N ARG A 47 -36.43 -2.70 -22.40
CA ARG A 47 -37.59 -1.89 -22.02
C ARG A 47 -37.92 -0.83 -23.06
N LEU A 48 -36.92 -0.14 -23.62
CA LEU A 48 -37.13 0.79 -24.75
C LEU A 48 -37.78 0.08 -25.94
N TRP A 49 -37.30 -1.13 -26.27
CA TRP A 49 -37.88 -1.91 -27.37
C TRP A 49 -39.35 -2.25 -27.14
N CYS A 50 -39.73 -2.62 -25.91
CA CYS A 50 -41.13 -2.90 -25.57
C CYS A 50 -42.03 -1.67 -25.79
N GLU A 51 -41.60 -0.48 -25.38
CA GLU A 51 -42.37 0.75 -25.57
C GLU A 51 -42.49 1.10 -27.07
N VAL A 52 -41.38 1.00 -27.81
CA VAL A 52 -41.38 1.20 -29.28
C VAL A 52 -42.32 0.21 -29.95
N ALA A 53 -42.29 -1.06 -29.56
CA ALA A 53 -43.14 -2.08 -30.14
C ALA A 53 -44.63 -1.88 -29.84
N THR A 54 -44.94 -1.30 -28.68
CA THR A 54 -46.31 -0.97 -28.27
C THR A 54 -46.84 0.20 -29.11
N ASP A 55 -46.06 1.27 -29.24
CA ASP A 55 -46.45 2.46 -30.02
C ASP A 55 -46.55 2.17 -31.52
N CYS A 56 -45.64 1.35 -32.07
CA CYS A 56 -45.74 0.93 -33.46
C CYS A 56 -47.03 0.13 -33.71
N ARG A 57 -47.37 -0.83 -32.83
CA ARG A 57 -48.60 -1.64 -32.98
C ARG A 57 -49.86 -0.80 -32.85
N ALA A 58 -49.89 0.17 -31.94
CA ALA A 58 -51.02 1.08 -31.76
C ALA A 58 -51.28 1.93 -33.02
N GLN A 59 -50.26 2.17 -33.84
CA GLN A 59 -50.33 2.92 -35.10
C GLN A 59 -50.38 2.02 -36.34
N GLY A 60 -50.54 0.70 -36.18
CA GLY A 60 -50.58 -0.26 -37.29
C GLY A 60 -49.24 -0.48 -38.01
N LEU A 61 -48.12 -0.08 -37.40
CA LEU A 61 -46.77 -0.19 -37.95
C LEU A 61 -46.06 -1.46 -37.47
N VAL A 62 -45.17 -2.00 -38.31
CA VAL A 62 -44.35 -3.16 -37.96
C VAL A 62 -43.17 -2.70 -37.08
N PRO A 63 -43.04 -3.22 -35.85
CA PRO A 63 -41.97 -2.79 -34.95
C PRO A 63 -40.59 -3.28 -35.43
N PRO A 64 -39.52 -2.50 -35.20
CA PRO A 64 -38.18 -2.91 -35.57
C PRO A 64 -37.70 -4.03 -34.64
N SER A 65 -36.80 -4.89 -35.14
CA SER A 65 -36.16 -5.90 -34.28
C SER A 65 -35.26 -5.22 -33.24
N ILE A 66 -35.10 -5.85 -32.05
CA ILE A 66 -34.23 -5.34 -30.99
C ILE A 66 -32.77 -5.16 -31.43
N ARG A 67 -32.31 -5.99 -32.39
CA ARG A 67 -31.01 -5.85 -33.06
C ARG A 67 -30.95 -4.58 -33.94
N ARG A 68 -32.02 -4.27 -34.68
CA ARG A 68 -32.09 -3.04 -35.51
C ARG A 68 -32.16 -1.79 -34.65
N LEU A 69 -32.94 -1.81 -33.55
CA LEU A 69 -32.94 -0.75 -32.54
C LEU A 69 -31.56 -0.58 -31.90
N GLY A 70 -30.84 -1.68 -31.64
CA GLY A 70 -29.45 -1.65 -31.16
C GLY A 70 -28.51 -0.88 -32.06
N ARG A 71 -28.50 -1.22 -33.35
CA ARG A 71 -27.66 -0.53 -34.34
C ARG A 71 -28.05 0.94 -34.49
N TRP A 72 -29.35 1.25 -34.44
CA TRP A 72 -29.81 2.65 -34.47
C TRP A 72 -29.31 3.44 -33.25
N LEU A 73 -29.31 2.82 -32.06
CA LEU A 73 -28.74 3.42 -30.85
C LEU A 73 -27.23 3.63 -30.99
N GLU A 74 -26.49 2.63 -31.48
CA GLU A 74 -25.03 2.67 -31.67
C GLU A 74 -24.58 3.79 -32.62
N GLN A 75 -25.39 4.13 -33.62
CA GLN A 75 -25.14 5.22 -34.57
C GLN A 75 -25.34 6.62 -33.99
N ARG A 76 -25.94 6.76 -32.80
CA ARG A 76 -26.09 8.04 -32.12
C ARG A 76 -24.86 8.33 -31.26
N ASP A 77 -24.64 9.62 -31.01
CA ASP A 77 -23.57 10.13 -30.16
C ASP A 77 -23.68 9.51 -28.74
N GLN A 78 -22.91 8.43 -28.54
CA GLN A 78 -22.85 7.70 -27.27
C GLN A 78 -22.35 8.61 -26.14
N ALA A 79 -21.47 9.57 -26.46
CA ALA A 79 -20.94 10.51 -25.49
C ALA A 79 -22.05 11.42 -24.96
N LYS A 80 -22.89 11.96 -25.86
CA LYS A 80 -24.04 12.78 -25.47
C LYS A 80 -25.08 11.98 -24.67
N LEU A 81 -25.38 10.75 -25.10
CA LEU A 81 -26.27 9.85 -24.36
C LEU A 81 -25.75 9.56 -22.95
N MET A 82 -24.47 9.20 -22.82
CA MET A 82 -23.84 8.94 -21.54
C MET A 82 -23.78 10.19 -20.67
N ALA A 83 -23.55 11.38 -21.24
CA ALA A 83 -23.51 12.63 -20.48
C ALA A 83 -24.87 12.92 -19.81
N THR A 84 -25.97 12.68 -20.54
CA THR A 84 -27.32 12.85 -20.01
C THR A 84 -27.69 11.76 -18.98
N ARG A 85 -27.22 10.52 -19.18
CA ARG A 85 -27.59 9.38 -18.31
C ARG A 85 -26.71 9.23 -17.06
N GLU A 86 -25.43 9.60 -17.15
CA GLU A 86 -24.41 9.31 -16.13
C GLU A 86 -23.74 10.56 -15.54
N GLY A 87 -24.05 11.75 -16.09
CA GLY A 87 -23.38 13.01 -15.77
C GLY A 87 -22.22 13.31 -16.71
N LYS A 88 -21.96 14.61 -16.96
CA LYS A 88 -20.87 15.08 -17.85
C LYS A 88 -19.52 14.43 -17.52
N ASP A 89 -19.20 14.31 -16.23
CA ASP A 89 -17.91 13.79 -15.76
C ASP A 89 -17.63 12.33 -16.09
N LYS A 90 -18.65 11.48 -16.27
CA LYS A 90 -18.46 10.06 -16.65
C LYS A 90 -18.41 9.85 -18.15
N ALA A 91 -19.12 10.69 -18.91
CA ALA A 91 -19.16 10.62 -20.37
C ALA A 91 -17.86 11.10 -21.03
N GLU A 92 -17.21 12.13 -20.46
CA GLU A 92 -15.88 12.55 -20.88
C GLU A 92 -14.85 11.41 -20.75
N ARG A 93 -14.96 10.56 -19.72
CA ARG A 93 -13.99 9.49 -19.41
C ARG A 93 -13.94 8.37 -20.46
N ARG A 94 -15.02 8.15 -21.23
CA ARG A 94 -15.14 6.97 -22.11
C ARG A 94 -14.95 7.29 -23.59
N HIS A 95 -15.13 8.56 -23.99
CA HIS A 95 -15.22 8.95 -25.40
C HIS A 95 -14.18 9.98 -25.86
N LEU A 96 -13.42 10.61 -24.96
CA LEU A 96 -12.22 11.32 -25.38
C LEU A 96 -11.02 10.38 -25.41
N ALA A 97 -10.43 10.18 -26.61
CA ALA A 97 -9.01 9.90 -26.70
C ALA A 97 -8.29 11.14 -26.15
N THR A 98 -7.89 11.09 -24.87
CA THR A 98 -7.32 12.24 -24.17
C THR A 98 -5.81 12.04 -24.03
N PRO A 99 -4.97 12.82 -24.73
CA PRO A 99 -3.52 12.77 -24.53
C PRO A 99 -3.18 13.41 -23.17
N GLY A 100 -2.47 12.69 -22.29
CA GLY A 100 -2.03 13.22 -20.98
C GLY A 100 -2.04 12.21 -19.82
N GLY A 101 -1.62 10.96 -20.06
CA GLY A 101 -1.37 10.02 -18.97
C GLY A 101 -0.02 10.33 -18.28
N LEU A 102 0.11 9.99 -17.00
CA LEU A 102 1.40 10.04 -16.32
C LEU A 102 2.34 9.02 -16.97
N THR A 103 3.42 9.49 -17.58
CA THR A 103 4.46 8.69 -18.22
C THR A 103 5.79 8.91 -17.51
N ALA A 104 6.59 7.85 -17.44
CA ALA A 104 7.94 7.85 -16.88
C ALA A 104 8.88 7.23 -17.91
N ASP A 105 10.10 7.76 -18.04
CA ASP A 105 11.05 7.35 -19.09
C ASP A 105 11.89 6.15 -18.66
N ARG A 106 12.24 6.09 -17.38
CA ARG A 106 13.05 5.02 -16.77
C ARG A 106 12.38 4.42 -15.53
N PRO A 107 12.74 3.17 -15.17
CA PRO A 107 12.36 2.61 -13.88
C PRO A 107 12.74 3.55 -12.73
N LEU A 108 11.85 3.67 -11.76
CA LEU A 108 11.98 4.53 -10.57
C LEU A 108 11.99 6.04 -10.85
N ASP A 109 11.73 6.50 -12.07
CA ASP A 109 11.51 7.93 -12.29
C ASP A 109 10.24 8.40 -11.55
N ILE A 110 9.16 7.61 -11.61
CA ILE A 110 7.90 7.91 -10.91
C ILE A 110 7.33 6.62 -10.32
N VAL A 111 7.14 6.60 -9.00
CA VAL A 111 6.43 5.54 -8.28
C VAL A 111 5.10 6.06 -7.76
N GLN A 112 4.03 5.31 -7.98
CA GLN A 112 2.72 5.60 -7.38
C GLN A 112 2.52 4.80 -6.12
N ILE A 113 1.99 5.43 -5.07
CA ILE A 113 1.59 4.77 -3.81
C ILE A 113 0.12 5.05 -3.55
N ASP A 114 -0.59 4.04 -3.10
CA ASP A 114 -2.00 4.12 -2.76
C ASP A 114 -2.36 3.03 -1.73
N HIS A 115 -3.48 3.23 -1.06
CA HIS A 115 -3.99 2.36 -0.02
C HIS A 115 -5.35 1.80 -0.43
N THR A 116 -5.56 0.51 -0.19
CA THR A 116 -6.88 -0.12 -0.39
C THR A 116 -7.18 -1.10 0.74
N LYS A 117 -8.47 -1.30 1.06
CA LYS A 117 -8.86 -2.39 1.95
C LYS A 117 -8.91 -3.67 1.14
N ALA A 118 -8.07 -4.65 1.48
CA ALA A 118 -8.12 -5.96 0.85
C ALA A 118 -9.53 -6.55 1.00
N ASP A 119 -10.08 -7.06 -0.10
CA ASP A 119 -11.39 -7.68 -0.15
C ASP A 119 -11.36 -9.13 0.37
N VAL A 120 -10.69 -9.36 1.51
CA VAL A 120 -10.62 -10.66 2.18
C VAL A 120 -10.50 -10.47 3.69
N THR A 121 -11.21 -11.30 4.44
CA THR A 121 -11.09 -11.37 5.90
C THR A 121 -9.90 -12.23 6.27
N VAL A 122 -9.00 -11.72 7.13
CA VAL A 122 -7.95 -12.54 7.73
C VAL A 122 -8.37 -13.07 9.10
N VAL A 123 -7.80 -14.20 9.50
CA VAL A 123 -8.01 -14.83 10.81
C VAL A 123 -6.81 -14.70 11.72
N ASP A 124 -7.06 -14.90 13.01
CA ASP A 124 -6.05 -14.96 14.05
C ASP A 124 -5.20 -16.24 13.90
N PRO A 125 -3.86 -16.16 14.01
CA PRO A 125 -2.99 -17.32 13.81
C PRO A 125 -3.18 -18.44 14.84
N VAL A 126 -3.65 -18.10 16.05
CA VAL A 126 -3.82 -19.08 17.14
C VAL A 126 -5.25 -19.60 17.17
N THR A 127 -6.23 -18.70 17.26
CA THR A 127 -7.64 -19.05 17.44
C THR A 127 -8.35 -19.37 16.13
N ARG A 128 -7.75 -19.05 14.98
CA ARG A 128 -8.33 -19.19 13.63
C ARG A 128 -9.68 -18.50 13.45
N ARG A 129 -9.97 -17.50 14.28
CA ARG A 129 -11.23 -16.73 14.17
C ARG A 129 -11.03 -15.41 13.40
N PRO A 130 -12.07 -14.89 12.72
CA PRO A 130 -11.99 -13.68 11.89
C PRO A 130 -11.54 -12.41 12.61
N LEU A 131 -10.48 -11.76 12.13
CA LEU A 131 -9.97 -10.47 12.63
C LEU A 131 -10.58 -9.27 11.90
N GLY A 132 -10.82 -9.43 10.59
CA GLY A 132 -11.35 -8.41 9.71
C GLY A 132 -10.49 -8.23 8.46
N ARG A 133 -10.79 -7.17 7.71
CA ARG A 133 -10.11 -6.86 6.44
C ARG A 133 -8.86 -6.01 6.67
N PRO A 134 -7.68 -6.43 6.19
CA PRO A 134 -6.48 -5.62 6.26
C PRO A 134 -6.48 -4.52 5.20
N THR A 135 -5.72 -3.47 5.46
CA THR A 135 -5.35 -2.42 4.52
C THR A 135 -4.05 -2.83 3.82
N LEU A 136 -4.06 -2.82 2.49
CA LEU A 136 -2.92 -2.97 1.62
C LEU A 136 -2.43 -1.59 1.19
N THR A 137 -1.19 -1.26 1.54
CA THR A 137 -0.43 -0.16 0.92
C THR A 137 0.42 -0.77 -0.18
N VAL A 138 0.35 -0.25 -1.40
CA VAL A 138 1.12 -0.80 -2.54
C VAL A 138 1.80 0.31 -3.31
N ALA A 139 2.99 0.02 -3.83
CA ALA A 139 3.79 0.92 -4.64
C ALA A 139 4.07 0.30 -6.02
N ILE A 140 3.83 1.06 -7.09
CA ILE A 140 4.05 0.62 -8.49
C ILE A 140 4.93 1.62 -9.25
N ASP A 141 5.88 1.09 -10.01
CA ASP A 141 6.68 1.86 -10.96
C ASP A 141 5.88 2.19 -12.22
N VAL A 142 5.82 3.47 -12.60
CA VAL A 142 5.03 3.95 -13.75
C VAL A 142 5.65 3.54 -15.09
N ASN A 143 6.96 3.33 -15.17
CA ASN A 143 7.60 2.98 -16.44
C ASN A 143 7.38 1.50 -16.79
N SER A 144 7.80 0.60 -15.89
CA SER A 144 7.82 -0.86 -16.07
C SER A 144 6.53 -1.56 -15.66
N ARG A 145 5.63 -0.88 -14.92
CA ARG A 145 4.46 -1.49 -14.24
C ARG A 145 4.83 -2.51 -13.18
N MET A 146 6.10 -2.65 -12.80
CA MET A 146 6.44 -3.52 -11.67
C MET A 146 5.91 -2.95 -10.37
N VAL A 147 5.29 -3.81 -9.56
CA VAL A 147 5.12 -3.54 -8.14
C VAL A 147 6.50 -3.45 -7.51
N VAL A 148 6.83 -2.31 -6.92
CA VAL A 148 8.13 -2.09 -6.27
C VAL A 148 8.09 -2.51 -4.81
N GLY A 149 6.96 -2.35 -4.13
CA GLY A 149 6.78 -2.84 -2.77
C GLY A 149 5.35 -2.77 -2.29
N PHE A 150 5.08 -3.40 -1.15
CA PHE A 150 3.78 -3.33 -0.49
C PHE A 150 3.94 -3.52 1.02
N HIS A 151 2.90 -3.16 1.76
CA HIS A 151 2.77 -3.43 3.17
C HIS A 151 1.32 -3.75 3.52
N LEU A 152 1.11 -4.81 4.29
CA LEU A 152 -0.21 -5.26 4.72
C LEU A 152 -0.38 -5.04 6.22
N SER A 153 -1.46 -4.36 6.62
CA SER A 153 -1.71 -4.05 8.03
C SER A 153 -3.19 -4.13 8.39
N LEU A 154 -3.48 -4.52 9.63
CA LEU A 154 -4.83 -4.37 10.19
C LEU A 154 -5.14 -2.94 10.62
N GLU A 155 -4.19 -2.00 10.53
CA GLU A 155 -4.43 -0.59 10.83
C GLU A 155 -5.00 0.18 9.64
N ALA A 156 -5.54 1.37 9.93
CA ALA A 156 -5.88 2.33 8.88
C ALA A 156 -4.59 2.85 8.19
N PRO A 157 -4.72 3.38 6.96
CA PRO A 157 -3.63 4.10 6.31
C PRO A 157 -2.99 5.12 7.25
N SER A 158 -1.66 5.15 7.23
CA SER A 158 -0.86 6.00 8.10
C SER A 158 0.54 6.20 7.53
N LEU A 159 1.24 7.21 8.02
CA LEU A 159 2.64 7.44 7.65
C LEU A 159 3.52 6.21 7.87
N LEU A 160 3.30 5.45 8.95
CA LEU A 160 4.01 4.19 9.19
C LEU A 160 3.77 3.19 8.05
N SER A 161 2.53 3.04 7.58
CA SER A 161 2.22 2.10 6.50
C SER A 161 2.90 2.48 5.17
N VAL A 162 3.05 3.78 4.91
CA VAL A 162 3.80 4.31 3.77
C VAL A 162 5.29 4.07 3.95
N ALA A 163 5.84 4.36 5.14
CA ALA A 163 7.24 4.14 5.48
C ALA A 163 7.65 2.68 5.26
N LEU A 164 6.87 1.73 5.78
CA LEU A 164 7.13 0.30 5.62
C LEU A 164 7.02 -0.15 4.15
N CYS A 165 6.03 0.37 3.42
CA CYS A 165 5.90 0.08 1.99
C CYS A 165 7.09 0.63 1.18
N LEU A 166 7.58 1.82 1.52
CA LEU A 166 8.75 2.43 0.87
C LEU A 166 10.05 1.72 1.24
N THR A 167 10.25 1.36 2.50
CA THR A 167 11.41 0.55 2.92
C THR A 167 11.41 -0.79 2.17
N HIS A 168 10.26 -1.45 2.07
CA HIS A 168 10.11 -2.65 1.25
C HIS A 168 10.41 -2.36 -0.22
N ALA A 169 9.98 -1.22 -0.76
CA ALA A 169 10.26 -0.84 -2.14
C ALA A 169 11.76 -0.67 -2.41
N VAL A 170 12.48 -0.06 -1.49
CA VAL A 170 13.89 0.31 -1.65
C VAL A 170 14.85 -0.85 -1.35
N MET A 171 14.51 -1.75 -0.42
CA MET A 171 15.39 -2.85 -0.01
C MET A 171 15.55 -3.94 -1.09
N ASP A 172 16.65 -4.70 -0.98
CA ASP A 172 16.76 -6.00 -1.63
C ASP A 172 15.80 -7.00 -0.95
N LYS A 173 14.96 -7.66 -1.76
CA LYS A 173 13.88 -8.54 -1.27
C LYS A 173 14.30 -10.00 -1.20
N SER A 174 15.52 -10.35 -1.57
CA SER A 174 15.97 -11.74 -1.65
C SER A 174 15.80 -12.47 -0.32
N HIS A 175 16.25 -11.86 0.79
CA HIS A 175 16.04 -12.42 2.15
C HIS A 175 14.56 -12.43 2.55
N TRP A 176 13.83 -11.34 2.25
CA TRP A 176 12.41 -11.23 2.56
C TRP A 176 11.56 -12.33 1.88
N LEU A 177 11.93 -12.69 0.65
CA LEU A 177 11.32 -13.78 -0.13
C LEU A 177 11.72 -15.16 0.41
N ALA A 178 13.02 -15.36 0.69
CA ALA A 178 13.54 -16.61 1.24
C ALA A 178 12.90 -16.94 2.59
N ALA A 179 12.75 -15.96 3.48
CA ALA A 179 12.07 -16.10 4.77
C ALA A 179 10.60 -16.55 4.66
N ARG A 180 9.99 -16.37 3.47
CA ARG A 180 8.60 -16.77 3.16
C ARG A 180 8.53 -18.00 2.24
N GLY A 181 9.67 -18.64 1.94
CA GLY A 181 9.73 -19.80 1.05
C GLY A 181 9.37 -19.50 -0.40
N ILE A 182 9.53 -18.25 -0.85
CA ILE A 182 9.21 -17.82 -2.21
C ILE A 182 10.47 -17.92 -3.09
N GLY A 183 10.42 -18.77 -4.11
CA GLY A 183 11.55 -19.01 -5.03
C GLY A 183 11.60 -18.12 -6.28
N THR A 184 10.69 -17.16 -6.42
CA THR A 184 10.66 -16.22 -7.55
C THR A 184 11.55 -15.00 -7.28
N GLU A 185 12.06 -14.36 -8.33
CA GLU A 185 12.82 -13.12 -8.20
C GLU A 185 11.93 -11.89 -8.08
N TRP A 186 12.40 -10.87 -7.33
CA TRP A 186 11.80 -9.55 -7.28
C TRP A 186 12.88 -8.47 -7.38
N PRO A 187 13.36 -8.15 -8.59
CA PRO A 187 14.52 -7.28 -8.81
C PRO A 187 14.25 -5.79 -8.55
N ALA A 188 12.98 -5.38 -8.42
CA ALA A 188 12.63 -3.99 -8.21
C ALA A 188 13.12 -3.47 -6.84
N LYS A 189 14.14 -2.60 -6.83
CA LYS A 189 14.73 -1.97 -5.64
C LYS A 189 15.33 -0.60 -5.97
N GLY A 190 15.49 0.25 -4.94
CA GLY A 190 16.08 1.59 -5.06
C GLY A 190 15.13 2.76 -4.79
N ILE A 191 15.72 3.93 -4.58
CA ILE A 191 15.05 5.18 -4.20
C ILE A 191 14.44 5.86 -5.45
N PRO A 192 13.11 6.07 -5.49
CA PRO A 192 12.44 6.71 -6.62
C PRO A 192 12.78 8.19 -6.74
N LYS A 193 12.84 8.72 -7.97
CA LYS A 193 13.05 10.16 -8.21
C LYS A 193 11.84 10.98 -7.82
N ALA A 194 10.64 10.48 -8.10
CA ALA A 194 9.40 11.09 -7.69
C ALA A 194 8.44 10.04 -7.11
N ILE A 195 7.72 10.43 -6.06
CA ILE A 195 6.59 9.66 -5.54
C ILE A 195 5.32 10.44 -5.84
N TYR A 196 4.40 9.77 -6.53
CA TYR A 196 3.12 10.32 -6.92
C TYR A 196 1.99 9.71 -6.09
N VAL A 197 1.39 10.53 -5.23
CA VAL A 197 0.45 10.09 -4.19
C VAL A 197 -0.89 10.79 -4.32
N ASP A 198 -1.91 10.27 -3.64
CA ASP A 198 -3.17 10.98 -3.49
C ASP A 198 -3.07 12.13 -2.46
N ASN A 199 -4.21 12.71 -2.07
CA ASN A 199 -4.26 13.77 -1.05
C ASN A 199 -4.61 13.22 0.35
N GLY A 200 -4.19 11.98 0.65
CA GLY A 200 -4.27 11.39 1.98
C GLY A 200 -3.51 12.23 3.02
N ALA A 201 -4.01 12.27 4.25
CA ALA A 201 -3.43 13.10 5.32
C ALA A 201 -1.99 12.67 5.68
N GLU A 202 -1.69 11.38 5.53
CA GLU A 202 -0.38 10.77 5.70
C GLU A 202 0.67 11.36 4.75
N PHE A 203 0.27 11.74 3.53
CA PHE A 203 1.17 12.30 2.53
C PHE A 203 1.43 13.79 2.72
N HIS A 204 0.62 14.47 3.53
CA HIS A 204 0.84 15.87 3.94
C HIS A 204 1.59 16.01 5.26
N ALA A 205 2.03 14.90 5.86
CA ALA A 205 2.79 14.95 7.10
C ALA A 205 4.17 15.58 6.88
N HIS A 206 4.54 16.58 7.70
CA HIS A 206 5.88 17.20 7.65
C HIS A 206 7.03 16.20 7.76
N ALA A 207 6.82 15.10 8.50
CA ALA A 207 7.79 14.02 8.61
C ALA A 207 8.07 13.33 7.27
N PHE A 208 7.05 13.18 6.43
CA PHE A 208 7.13 12.57 5.11
C PHE A 208 7.83 13.49 4.11
N ASP A 209 7.40 14.75 4.05
CA ASP A 209 7.97 15.78 3.19
C ASP A 209 9.48 15.98 3.43
N ARG A 210 9.88 16.02 4.71
CA ARG A 210 11.29 16.10 5.11
C ARG A 210 12.08 14.87 4.66
N ALA A 211 11.53 13.67 4.86
CA ALA A 211 12.20 12.43 4.45
C ALA A 211 12.36 12.37 2.92
N CYS A 212 11.32 12.73 2.17
CA CYS A 212 11.41 12.84 0.71
C CYS A 212 12.52 13.82 0.29
N SER A 213 12.60 14.99 0.94
CA SER A 213 13.66 15.97 0.67
C SER A 213 15.07 15.44 0.95
N GLU A 214 15.26 14.75 2.08
CA GLU A 214 16.55 14.14 2.47
C GLU A 214 17.06 13.16 1.40
N TYR A 215 16.18 12.33 0.87
CA TYR A 215 16.50 11.34 -0.15
C TYR A 215 16.36 11.86 -1.59
N GLN A 216 16.18 13.18 -1.78
CA GLN A 216 15.99 13.82 -3.07
C GLN A 216 14.88 13.15 -3.89
N ILE A 217 13.75 12.96 -3.25
CA ILE A 217 12.52 12.42 -3.82
C ILE A 217 11.55 13.58 -4.01
N ASP A 218 11.14 13.81 -5.26
CA ASP A 218 10.13 14.80 -5.59
C ASP A 218 8.73 14.26 -5.21
N LEU A 219 8.13 14.85 -4.18
CA LEU A 219 6.80 14.48 -3.70
C LEU A 219 5.74 15.22 -4.51
N GLN A 220 4.99 14.47 -5.31
CA GLN A 220 3.95 15.00 -6.19
C GLN A 220 2.57 14.52 -5.77
N HIS A 221 1.67 15.47 -5.49
CA HIS A 221 0.27 15.17 -5.19
C HIS A 221 -0.60 15.18 -6.44
N ARG A 222 -1.59 14.29 -6.48
CA ARG A 222 -2.65 14.31 -7.51
C ARG A 222 -3.39 15.65 -7.49
N PRO A 223 -3.55 16.35 -8.64
CA PRO A 223 -4.41 17.52 -8.70
C PRO A 223 -5.85 17.17 -8.28
N PRO A 224 -6.52 18.00 -7.48
CA PRO A 224 -7.88 17.73 -7.02
C PRO A 224 -8.82 17.43 -8.18
N GLY A 225 -9.63 16.37 -8.05
CA GLY A 225 -10.65 16.03 -9.06
C GLY A 225 -10.11 15.44 -10.37
N THR A 226 -8.86 14.96 -10.41
CA THR A 226 -8.28 14.34 -11.61
C THR A 226 -7.94 12.84 -11.42
N PRO A 227 -8.93 11.93 -11.54
CA PRO A 227 -8.71 10.48 -11.44
C PRO A 227 -7.69 9.91 -12.44
N ARG A 228 -7.43 10.64 -13.53
CA ARG A 228 -6.61 10.20 -14.67
C ARG A 228 -5.16 9.88 -14.27
N TYR A 229 -4.62 10.57 -13.28
CA TYR A 229 -3.24 10.38 -12.85
C TYR A 229 -3.06 9.20 -11.88
N GLY A 230 -4.14 8.59 -11.38
CA GLY A 230 -4.10 7.37 -10.54
C GLY A 230 -4.25 6.05 -11.32
N GLY A 231 -4.44 6.10 -12.64
CA GLY A 231 -4.91 4.95 -13.40
C GLY A 231 -4.00 3.72 -13.43
N HIS A 232 -2.71 3.86 -13.12
CA HIS A 232 -1.78 2.72 -13.08
C HIS A 232 -1.93 1.93 -11.79
N ILE A 233 -1.86 2.61 -10.64
CA ILE A 233 -2.06 1.97 -9.34
C ILE A 233 -3.51 1.51 -9.14
N GLU A 234 -4.50 2.25 -9.62
CA GLU A 234 -5.91 1.82 -9.57
C GLU A 234 -6.13 0.51 -10.35
N ARG A 235 -5.48 0.37 -11.52
CA ARG A 235 -5.55 -0.86 -12.33
C ARG A 235 -4.82 -2.02 -11.66
N LEU A 236 -3.65 -1.77 -11.06
CA LEU A 236 -2.95 -2.77 -10.26
C LEU A 236 -3.84 -3.26 -9.11
N ILE A 237 -4.40 -2.33 -8.33
CA ILE A 237 -5.30 -2.65 -7.21
C ILE A 237 -6.48 -3.48 -7.70
N GLY A 238 -7.13 -3.09 -8.80
CA GLY A 238 -8.22 -3.87 -9.38
C GLY A 238 -7.80 -5.29 -9.80
N THR A 239 -6.58 -5.43 -10.33
CA THR A 239 -6.02 -6.74 -10.70
C THR A 239 -5.77 -7.61 -9.45
N MET A 240 -5.15 -7.04 -8.42
CA MET A 240 -4.89 -7.72 -7.16
C MET A 240 -6.19 -8.11 -6.44
N MET A 241 -7.19 -7.22 -6.39
CA MET A 241 -8.48 -7.53 -5.76
C MET A 241 -9.23 -8.60 -6.56
N GLY A 242 -9.14 -8.60 -7.88
CA GLY A 242 -9.67 -9.67 -8.72
C GLY A 242 -9.08 -11.05 -8.38
N ALA A 243 -7.77 -11.12 -8.11
CA ALA A 243 -7.13 -12.35 -7.64
C ALA A 243 -7.56 -12.71 -6.20
N VAL A 244 -7.65 -11.72 -5.30
CA VAL A 244 -8.09 -11.90 -3.91
C VAL A 244 -9.52 -12.43 -3.82
N HIS A 245 -10.39 -12.07 -4.76
CA HIS A 245 -11.76 -12.59 -4.80
C HIS A 245 -11.86 -14.11 -4.95
N LEU A 246 -10.80 -14.77 -5.44
CA LEU A 246 -10.73 -16.23 -5.56
C LEU A 246 -10.38 -16.93 -4.22
N LEU A 247 -10.02 -16.17 -3.19
CA LEU A 247 -9.64 -16.70 -1.89
C LEU A 247 -10.86 -17.00 -1.01
N PRO A 248 -10.81 -18.05 -0.17
CA PRO A 248 -11.78 -18.27 0.89
C PRO A 248 -11.84 -17.07 1.86
N GLY A 249 -13.05 -16.62 2.18
CA GLY A 249 -13.28 -15.44 3.02
C GLY A 249 -13.17 -14.10 2.28
N SER A 250 -13.25 -14.12 0.94
CA SER A 250 -13.28 -12.91 0.13
C SER A 250 -14.61 -12.17 0.22
N HIS A 251 -14.57 -10.84 0.08
CA HIS A 251 -15.75 -9.98 0.03
C HIS A 251 -16.00 -9.57 -1.42
N PHE A 252 -17.12 -9.97 -1.99
CA PHE A 252 -17.54 -9.48 -3.29
C PHE A 252 -17.99 -8.01 -3.18
N SER A 253 -17.59 -7.20 -4.15
CA SER A 253 -17.95 -5.77 -4.21
C SER A 253 -19.44 -5.53 -4.51
N ASN A 254 -20.17 -6.56 -4.93
CA ASN A 254 -21.57 -6.48 -5.31
C ASN A 254 -22.47 -7.30 -4.35
N ILE A 255 -23.52 -6.67 -3.80
CA ILE A 255 -24.47 -7.32 -2.88
C ILE A 255 -25.14 -8.55 -3.53
N PHE A 256 -25.32 -8.54 -4.85
CA PHE A 256 -25.91 -9.64 -5.63
C PHE A 256 -24.95 -10.81 -5.90
N GLU A 257 -23.63 -10.57 -5.88
CA GLU A 257 -22.61 -11.64 -5.98
C GLU A 257 -22.35 -12.31 -4.63
N ARG A 258 -22.75 -11.65 -3.54
CA ARG A 258 -22.57 -12.13 -2.17
C ARG A 258 -23.35 -13.41 -1.86
N GLY A 259 -24.47 -13.66 -2.53
CA GLY A 259 -25.31 -14.84 -2.27
C GLY A 259 -25.52 -15.10 -0.77
N ASP A 260 -25.39 -16.36 -0.36
CA ASP A 260 -25.41 -16.82 1.04
C ASP A 260 -24.00 -17.00 1.65
N LEU A 261 -22.94 -16.54 0.98
CA LEU A 261 -21.55 -16.75 1.42
C LEU A 261 -21.21 -15.83 2.59
N ASP A 262 -20.90 -16.42 3.74
CA ASP A 262 -20.37 -15.71 4.90
C ASP A 262 -18.84 -15.65 4.81
N ALA A 263 -18.34 -14.52 4.28
CA ALA A 263 -16.92 -14.23 4.15
C ALA A 263 -16.14 -14.26 5.49
N GLU A 264 -16.81 -14.15 6.63
CA GLU A 264 -16.16 -14.35 7.93
C GLU A 264 -16.09 -15.83 8.30
N ALA A 265 -17.13 -16.62 8.01
CA ALA A 265 -17.11 -18.06 8.27
C ALA A 265 -16.11 -18.81 7.38
N GLU A 266 -15.90 -18.34 6.15
CA GLU A 266 -14.98 -18.93 5.18
C GLU A 266 -13.55 -18.40 5.28
N ALA A 267 -13.28 -17.44 6.16
CA ALA A 267 -11.95 -16.88 6.33
C ALA A 267 -10.97 -17.94 6.85
N VAL A 268 -9.92 -18.24 6.08
CA VAL A 268 -8.91 -19.25 6.48
C VAL A 268 -7.53 -18.62 6.67
N MET A 269 -7.21 -17.55 5.94
CA MET A 269 -5.85 -17.02 5.87
C MET A 269 -5.53 -16.07 7.03
N THR A 270 -4.36 -16.24 7.63
CA THR A 270 -3.77 -15.27 8.56
C THR A 270 -3.13 -14.10 7.80
N LEU A 271 -2.77 -13.03 8.53
CA LEU A 271 -2.10 -11.89 7.93
C LEU A 271 -0.76 -12.27 7.24
N PRO A 272 0.14 -13.07 7.85
CA PRO A 272 1.38 -13.50 7.18
C PRO A 272 1.15 -14.46 6.00
N GLU A 273 0.14 -15.34 6.08
CA GLU A 273 -0.25 -16.20 4.96
C GLU A 273 -0.75 -15.36 3.77
N LEU A 274 -1.56 -14.33 4.03
CA LEU A 274 -2.04 -13.42 2.99
C LEU A 274 -0.92 -12.55 2.40
N GLU A 275 0.03 -12.11 3.23
CA GLU A 275 1.23 -11.39 2.76
C GLU A 275 2.07 -12.26 1.81
N THR A 276 2.31 -13.52 2.19
CA THR A 276 3.04 -14.50 1.36
C THR A 276 2.31 -14.78 0.06
N TRP A 277 0.98 -14.97 0.11
CA TRP A 277 0.16 -15.19 -1.07
C TRP A 277 0.17 -13.99 -2.01
N LEU A 278 0.06 -12.76 -1.48
CA LEU A 278 0.14 -11.54 -2.28
C LEU A 278 1.49 -11.43 -2.99
N ALA A 279 2.58 -11.75 -2.30
CA ALA A 279 3.90 -11.77 -2.92
C ALA A 279 3.98 -12.78 -4.07
N LEU A 280 3.47 -14.01 -3.89
CA LEU A 280 3.41 -15.02 -4.96
C LEU A 280 2.56 -14.57 -6.15
N GLU A 281 1.42 -13.93 -5.90
CA GLU A 281 0.57 -13.38 -6.98
C GLU A 281 1.30 -12.24 -7.72
N ILE A 282 2.02 -11.39 -6.99
CA ILE A 282 2.77 -10.28 -7.56
C ILE A 282 3.94 -10.79 -8.41
N THR A 283 4.82 -11.63 -7.85
CA THR A 283 6.05 -12.07 -8.51
C THR A 283 5.83 -13.19 -9.51
N GLY A 284 4.97 -14.15 -9.20
CA GLY A 284 4.72 -15.34 -10.02
C GLY A 284 3.71 -15.15 -11.14
N SER A 285 2.67 -14.34 -10.91
CA SER A 285 1.60 -14.12 -11.89
C SER A 285 1.70 -12.74 -12.54
N TYR A 286 1.63 -11.66 -11.76
CA TYR A 286 1.52 -10.31 -12.31
C TYR A 286 2.80 -9.84 -13.01
N HIS A 287 3.97 -9.98 -12.39
CA HIS A 287 5.24 -9.55 -12.97
C HIS A 287 5.63 -10.35 -14.23
N ALA A 288 5.20 -11.60 -14.33
CA ALA A 288 5.51 -12.49 -15.46
C ALA A 288 4.48 -12.41 -16.60
N ARG A 289 3.26 -11.93 -16.34
CA ARG A 289 2.19 -11.85 -17.35
C ARG A 289 2.40 -10.67 -18.30
N ILE A 290 2.21 -10.91 -19.59
CA ILE A 290 2.25 -9.86 -20.62
C ILE A 290 1.24 -8.76 -20.28
N HIS A 291 1.73 -7.55 -20.10
CA HIS A 291 0.93 -6.37 -19.82
C HIS A 291 0.52 -5.70 -21.14
N THR A 292 -0.78 -5.59 -21.40
CA THR A 292 -1.32 -5.11 -22.69
C THR A 292 -0.83 -3.73 -23.12
N ALA A 293 -0.59 -2.83 -22.16
CA ALA A 293 -0.07 -1.49 -22.47
C ALA A 293 1.45 -1.44 -22.72
N LEU A 294 2.20 -2.48 -22.31
CA LEU A 294 3.65 -2.57 -22.50
C LEU A 294 4.02 -3.51 -23.67
N ASP A 295 3.10 -4.38 -24.08
CA ASP A 295 3.34 -5.49 -25.00
C ASP A 295 4.46 -6.45 -24.55
N THR A 296 4.76 -6.45 -23.25
CA THR A 296 5.73 -7.33 -22.60
C THR A 296 5.39 -7.52 -21.12
N ALA A 297 6.05 -8.46 -20.45
CA ALA A 297 5.91 -8.67 -19.01
C ALA A 297 6.54 -7.52 -18.21
N PRO A 298 5.94 -7.08 -17.09
CA PRO A 298 6.53 -6.04 -16.24
C PRO A 298 7.98 -6.33 -15.82
N SER A 299 8.31 -7.58 -15.48
CA SER A 299 9.68 -7.99 -15.14
C SER A 299 10.66 -7.77 -16.30
N ALA A 300 10.26 -8.12 -17.52
CA ALA A 300 11.06 -7.90 -18.72
C ALA A 300 11.19 -6.40 -19.05
N ALA A 301 10.12 -5.62 -18.87
CA ALA A 301 10.14 -4.17 -19.08
C ALA A 301 11.09 -3.45 -18.12
N TRP A 302 11.11 -3.89 -16.85
CA TRP A 302 12.06 -3.44 -15.84
C TRP A 302 13.48 -3.81 -16.25
N ALA A 303 13.76 -5.10 -16.47
CA ALA A 303 15.11 -5.59 -16.81
C ALA A 303 15.68 -4.90 -18.06
N ALA A 304 14.87 -4.68 -19.10
CA ALA A 304 15.31 -4.04 -20.34
C ALA A 304 15.70 -2.56 -20.18
N ARG A 305 15.24 -1.89 -19.12
CA ARG A 305 15.50 -0.47 -18.85
C ARG A 305 16.26 -0.24 -17.55
N LEU A 306 16.63 -1.33 -16.87
CA LEU A 306 17.40 -1.29 -15.64
C LEU A 306 18.85 -1.01 -15.99
N ASP A 307 19.36 0.06 -15.44
CA ASP A 307 20.79 0.36 -15.40
C ASP A 307 21.19 0.30 -13.92
N GLU A 308 21.62 -0.88 -13.46
CA GLU A 308 21.91 -1.13 -12.04
C GLU A 308 22.92 -0.13 -11.48
N ALA A 309 23.89 0.29 -12.30
CA ALA A 309 24.89 1.28 -11.92
C ALA A 309 24.30 2.68 -11.62
N ARG A 310 23.04 2.93 -11.99
CA ARG A 310 22.33 4.20 -11.76
C ARG A 310 21.24 4.12 -10.69
N LEU A 311 21.04 2.96 -10.06
CA LEU A 311 20.08 2.85 -8.96
C LEU A 311 20.61 3.63 -7.75
N ARG A 312 19.81 4.57 -7.25
CA ARG A 312 20.08 5.21 -5.96
C ARG A 312 19.66 4.26 -4.85
N MET A 313 20.60 3.83 -4.04
CA MET A 313 20.34 2.98 -2.87
C MET A 313 20.59 3.80 -1.60
N PRO A 314 19.84 3.56 -0.51
CA PRO A 314 20.15 4.16 0.78
C PRO A 314 21.43 3.54 1.31
N THR A 315 22.26 4.36 1.98
CA THR A 315 23.48 3.88 2.65
C THR A 315 23.15 2.92 3.79
N ASP A 316 22.10 3.22 4.54
CA ASP A 316 21.56 2.37 5.61
C ASP A 316 20.03 2.31 5.50
N LEU A 317 19.51 1.09 5.31
CA LEU A 317 18.08 0.84 5.23
C LEU A 317 17.37 1.09 6.57
N ARG A 318 18.04 0.90 7.71
CA ARG A 318 17.50 1.20 9.04
C ARG A 318 17.30 2.70 9.18
N GLN A 319 18.32 3.49 8.84
CA GLN A 319 18.23 4.95 8.81
C GLN A 319 17.11 5.41 7.86
N PHE A 320 17.04 4.83 6.65
CA PHE A 320 15.97 5.11 5.70
C PHE A 320 14.58 4.89 6.31
N LEU A 321 14.34 3.76 6.99
CA LEU A 321 13.08 3.52 7.69
C LEU A 321 12.82 4.59 8.76
N ILE A 322 13.82 4.88 9.62
CA ILE A 322 13.69 5.86 10.71
C ILE A 322 13.30 7.24 10.18
N ASP A 323 13.88 7.67 9.06
CA ASP A 323 13.59 8.96 8.46
C ASP A 323 12.14 9.09 8.00
N PHE A 324 11.52 7.99 7.55
CA PHE A 324 10.10 7.98 7.16
C PHE A 324 9.13 7.76 8.33
N LEU A 325 9.61 7.45 9.55
CA LEU A 325 8.73 7.24 10.71
C LEU A 325 8.01 8.54 11.14
N PRO A 326 6.84 8.41 11.82
CA PRO A 326 6.18 9.51 12.50
C PRO A 326 7.12 10.27 13.44
N SER A 327 6.96 11.60 13.48
CA SER A 327 7.83 12.47 14.28
C SER A 327 7.05 13.40 15.22
N GLU A 328 7.64 13.68 16.38
CA GLU A 328 7.13 14.62 17.38
C GLU A 328 8.25 15.56 17.83
N GLN A 329 7.95 16.84 18.04
CA GLN A 329 8.94 17.78 18.57
C GLN A 329 8.85 17.85 20.10
N ARG A 330 9.97 17.59 20.79
CA ARG A 330 10.04 17.67 22.26
C ARG A 330 11.29 18.41 22.70
N ILE A 331 11.22 19.01 23.88
CA ILE A 331 12.35 19.68 24.53
C ILE A 331 13.02 18.63 25.43
N LEU A 332 14.36 18.56 25.36
CA LEU A 332 15.14 17.75 26.28
C LEU A 332 15.11 18.41 27.67
N GLN A 333 14.53 17.72 28.63
CA GLN A 333 14.49 18.16 30.04
C GLN A 333 15.68 17.55 30.80
N ARG A 334 15.94 18.06 32.01
CA ARG A 334 17.02 17.54 32.87
C ARG A 334 16.86 16.07 33.23
N ASP A 335 15.62 15.59 33.27
CA ASP A 335 15.26 14.20 33.57
C ASP A 335 15.07 13.32 32.33
N GLY A 336 15.23 13.88 31.12
CA GLY A 336 15.16 13.15 29.85
C GLY A 336 14.13 13.70 28.85
N LEU A 337 13.77 12.86 27.88
CA LEU A 337 12.78 13.18 26.85
C LEU A 337 11.44 12.57 27.21
N HIS A 338 10.40 13.39 27.21
CA HIS A 338 9.04 12.94 27.51
C HIS A 338 8.23 12.80 26.23
N LEU A 339 7.83 11.57 25.92
CA LEU A 339 6.96 11.27 24.78
C LEU A 339 5.85 10.33 25.24
N PHE A 340 4.59 10.72 25.00
CA PHE A 340 3.43 9.91 25.36
C PHE A 340 3.37 9.53 26.86
N HIS A 341 3.77 10.43 27.77
CA HIS A 341 3.86 10.14 29.22
C HIS A 341 4.82 9.00 29.58
N ILE A 342 5.77 8.71 28.70
CA ILE A 342 6.89 7.80 28.96
C ILE A 342 8.15 8.65 28.92
N ARG A 343 8.98 8.48 29.94
CA ARG A 343 10.28 9.15 30.03
C ARG A 343 11.33 8.30 29.35
N TYR A 344 12.05 8.89 28.40
CA TYR A 344 13.12 8.24 27.65
C TYR A 344 14.48 8.83 28.01
N TRP A 345 15.48 7.96 28.07
CA TRP A 345 16.86 8.30 28.35
C TRP A 345 17.82 7.53 27.43
N SER A 346 18.93 8.18 27.11
CA SER A 346 20.15 7.55 26.61
C SER A 346 21.34 8.33 27.13
N ASP A 347 22.45 7.65 27.35
CA ASP A 347 23.66 8.23 27.89
C ASP A 347 24.25 9.33 27.00
N GLU A 348 24.05 9.25 25.69
CA GLU A 348 24.47 10.24 24.70
C GLU A 348 23.67 11.54 24.79
N LEU A 349 22.45 11.51 25.36
CA LEU A 349 21.64 12.71 25.55
C LEU A 349 22.29 13.71 26.50
N ARG A 350 23.20 13.26 27.38
CA ARG A 350 23.97 14.14 28.28
C ARG A 350 24.73 15.22 27.52
N TRP A 351 25.23 14.89 26.33
CA TRP A 351 26.01 15.80 25.47
C TRP A 351 25.13 16.87 24.79
N LEU A 352 23.82 16.63 24.77
CA LEU A 352 22.83 17.56 24.23
C LEU A 352 22.24 18.48 25.31
N MET A 353 22.49 18.19 26.60
CA MET A 353 22.03 19.01 27.71
C MET A 353 22.75 20.36 27.77
N GLY A 354 22.09 21.38 28.33
CA GLY A 354 22.63 22.74 28.44
C GLY A 354 22.34 23.65 27.23
N ARG A 355 21.81 23.09 26.13
CA ARG A 355 21.22 23.87 25.03
C ARG A 355 19.76 24.23 25.37
N GLU A 356 19.57 25.06 26.40
CA GLU A 356 18.25 25.39 26.94
C GLU A 356 17.33 25.96 25.83
N SER A 357 16.13 25.40 25.69
CA SER A 357 15.07 25.75 24.72
C SER A 357 15.10 25.08 23.33
N ARG A 358 16.10 24.25 22.99
CA ARG A 358 16.10 23.55 21.68
C ARG A 358 15.08 22.42 21.66
N LYS A 359 14.19 22.44 20.65
CA LYS A 359 13.30 21.31 20.33
C LYS A 359 14.06 20.29 19.48
N PHE A 360 14.02 19.03 19.89
CA PHE A 360 14.53 17.90 19.12
C PHE A 360 13.37 17.21 18.38
N THR A 361 13.66 16.70 17.18
CA THR A 361 12.71 15.87 16.44
C THR A 361 12.89 14.43 16.92
N LEU A 362 11.84 13.86 17.51
CA LEU A 362 11.78 12.47 17.94
C LEU A 362 11.02 11.66 16.92
N LYS A 363 11.64 10.63 16.36
CA LYS A 363 11.00 9.61 15.53
C LYS A 363 10.65 8.41 16.41
N TYR A 364 9.52 7.78 16.14
CA TYR A 364 9.07 6.60 16.89
C TYR A 364 8.32 5.63 15.96
N ASP A 365 8.39 4.34 16.26
CA ASP A 365 7.56 3.34 15.58
C ASP A 365 6.28 3.13 16.39
N PRO A 366 5.08 3.47 15.86
CA PRO A 366 3.81 3.19 16.55
C PRO A 366 3.60 1.72 16.94
N ARG A 367 4.32 0.79 16.30
CA ARG A 367 4.31 -0.64 16.61
C ARG A 367 5.11 -0.96 17.88
N ASP A 368 6.16 -0.21 18.15
CA ASP A 368 7.05 -0.47 19.29
C ASP A 368 7.56 0.84 19.90
N LEU A 369 7.02 1.18 21.07
CA LEU A 369 7.45 2.32 21.88
C LEU A 369 8.60 1.98 22.84
N SER A 370 9.22 0.79 22.74
CA SER A 370 10.40 0.45 23.56
C SER A 370 11.62 1.31 23.22
N ARG A 371 11.60 1.98 22.07
CA ARG A 371 12.69 2.82 21.57
C ARG A 371 12.12 4.05 20.88
N ILE A 372 12.84 5.15 20.99
CA ILE A 372 12.65 6.34 20.17
C ILE A 372 13.98 6.72 19.55
N PHE A 373 13.92 7.45 18.44
CA PHE A 373 15.09 7.90 17.71
C PHE A 373 15.13 9.43 17.75
N VAL A 374 16.18 9.98 18.33
CA VAL A 374 16.38 11.42 18.47
C VAL A 374 17.25 11.88 17.31
N LEU A 375 16.68 12.70 16.43
CA LEU A 375 17.44 13.27 15.31
C LEU A 375 18.31 14.44 15.81
N THR A 376 19.61 14.32 15.59
CA THR A 376 20.59 15.40 15.80
C THR A 376 21.14 15.89 14.45
N GLU A 377 22.03 16.87 14.46
CA GLU A 377 22.67 17.37 13.22
C GLU A 377 23.58 16.32 12.57
N ASP A 378 24.25 15.50 13.39
CA ASP A 378 25.32 14.60 12.93
C ASP A 378 24.91 13.11 12.98
N SER A 379 23.90 12.75 13.77
CA SER A 379 23.54 11.34 14.00
C SER A 379 22.12 11.13 14.54
N VAL A 380 21.70 9.87 14.56
CA VAL A 380 20.48 9.43 15.25
C VAL A 380 20.85 8.74 16.54
N ILE A 381 20.32 9.25 17.66
CA ILE A 381 20.51 8.64 18.98
C ILE A 381 19.29 7.78 19.31
N GLU A 382 19.50 6.50 19.61
CA GLU A 382 18.45 5.61 20.12
C GLU A 382 18.28 5.82 21.62
N ALA A 383 17.07 6.15 22.08
CA ALA A 383 16.75 6.29 23.50
C ALA A 383 15.64 5.30 23.91
N ARG A 384 15.72 4.80 25.14
CA ARG A 384 14.82 3.79 25.71
C ARG A 384 14.05 4.37 26.89
N PRO A 385 12.93 3.76 27.32
CA PRO A 385 12.30 4.10 28.58
C PRO A 385 13.34 4.12 29.71
N ALA A 386 13.36 5.21 30.49
CA ALA A 386 14.33 5.41 31.56
C ALA A 386 14.22 4.34 32.65
N ASP A 387 13.03 3.79 32.84
CA ASP A 387 12.80 2.56 33.58
C ASP A 387 12.96 1.36 32.62
N LEU A 388 14.08 0.66 32.73
CA LEU A 388 14.41 -0.49 31.87
C LEU A 388 13.53 -1.72 32.13
N THR A 389 12.75 -1.73 33.22
CA THR A 389 11.81 -2.82 33.52
C THR A 389 10.53 -2.73 32.68
N ARG A 390 10.32 -1.61 31.98
CA ARG A 390 9.13 -1.40 31.16
C ARG A 390 9.09 -2.36 29.97
N PRO A 391 8.00 -3.13 29.79
CA PRO A 391 7.86 -4.01 28.63
C PRO A 391 7.65 -3.21 27.36
N ALA A 392 7.93 -3.81 26.20
CA ALA A 392 7.56 -3.23 24.92
C ALA A 392 6.03 -3.11 24.80
N ILE A 393 5.58 -1.93 24.37
CA ILE A 393 4.16 -1.62 24.15
C ILE A 393 3.98 -0.92 22.82
N THR A 394 2.81 -1.12 22.21
CA THR A 394 2.40 -0.38 21.02
C THR A 394 1.83 0.99 21.39
N TYR A 395 1.86 1.95 20.46
CA TYR A 395 1.16 3.23 20.63
C TYR A 395 -0.36 3.05 20.79
N TRP A 396 -0.92 2.00 20.19
CA TRP A 396 -2.32 1.66 20.36
C TRP A 396 -2.64 1.24 21.80
N GLU A 397 -1.86 0.34 22.40
CA GLU A 397 -2.02 -0.10 23.80
C GLU A 397 -1.95 1.09 24.74
N HIS A 398 -0.95 1.95 24.54
CA HIS A 398 -0.82 3.20 25.27
C HIS A 398 -2.08 4.08 25.13
N ARG A 399 -2.62 4.28 23.92
CA ARG A 399 -3.83 5.08 23.69
C ARG A 399 -5.07 4.45 24.32
N ALA A 400 -5.18 3.13 24.29
CA ALA A 400 -6.28 2.37 24.89
C ALA A 400 -6.26 2.49 26.42
N ALA A 401 -5.09 2.31 27.05
CA ALA A 401 -4.90 2.52 28.48
C ALA A 401 -5.24 3.96 28.90
N ARG A 402 -4.77 4.97 28.16
CA ARG A 402 -5.12 6.37 28.44
C ARG A 402 -6.61 6.66 28.35
N ARG A 403 -7.29 6.05 27.38
CA ARG A 403 -8.75 6.17 27.25
C ARG A 403 -9.43 5.56 28.48
N ALA A 404 -9.07 4.33 28.85
CA ALA A 404 -9.63 3.65 30.02
C ALA A 404 -9.41 4.46 31.31
N LEU A 405 -8.22 5.03 31.52
CA LEU A 405 -7.91 5.86 32.69
C LEU A 405 -8.74 7.14 32.74
N ARG A 406 -8.94 7.79 31.59
CA ARG A 406 -9.78 8.99 31.49
C ARG A 406 -11.24 8.66 31.75
N ASP A 407 -11.74 7.55 31.21
CA ASP A 407 -13.11 7.09 31.40
C ASP A 407 -13.37 6.68 32.87
N ALA A 408 -12.33 6.22 33.58
CA ALA A 408 -12.33 6.00 35.02
C ALA A 408 -12.16 7.30 35.86
N GLY A 409 -12.21 8.48 35.23
CA GLY A 409 -12.18 9.78 35.90
C GLY A 409 -10.78 10.23 36.38
N ARG A 410 -9.70 9.53 36.04
CA ARG A 410 -8.34 9.91 36.44
C ARG A 410 -7.78 10.99 35.53
N ARG A 411 -7.51 12.18 36.10
CA ARG A 411 -6.94 13.33 35.36
C ARG A 411 -5.42 13.35 35.34
N SER A 412 -4.76 12.91 36.41
CA SER A 412 -3.30 12.72 36.46
C SER A 412 -2.96 11.33 35.94
N VAL A 413 -2.34 11.26 34.77
CA VAL A 413 -1.87 10.03 34.17
C VAL A 413 -0.36 10.00 34.31
N ASP A 414 0.16 9.03 35.06
CA ASP A 414 1.59 8.77 35.24
C ASP A 414 2.00 7.50 34.47
N GLU A 415 3.28 7.42 34.12
CA GLU A 415 3.90 6.32 33.38
C GLU A 415 3.59 4.96 34.01
N GLY A 416 3.83 4.82 35.33
CA GLY A 416 3.57 3.56 36.04
C GLY A 416 2.12 3.12 35.99
N LEU A 417 1.17 4.08 36.01
CA LEU A 417 -0.25 3.79 35.89
C LEU A 417 -0.64 3.33 34.48
N ILE A 418 -0.01 3.89 33.45
CA ILE A 418 -0.20 3.44 32.06
C ILE A 418 0.26 2.00 31.92
N PHE A 419 1.49 1.68 32.31
CA PHE A 419 2.05 0.33 32.13
C PHE A 419 1.30 -0.73 32.94
N SER A 420 0.92 -0.43 34.19
CA SER A 420 0.10 -1.34 35.01
C SER A 420 -1.29 -1.55 34.41
N THR A 421 -1.91 -0.50 33.84
CA THR A 421 -3.19 -0.63 33.13
C THR A 421 -3.05 -1.49 31.88
N ILE A 422 -1.98 -1.32 31.10
CA ILE A 422 -1.70 -2.15 29.92
C ILE A 422 -1.51 -3.61 30.34
N GLN A 423 -0.76 -3.87 31.41
CA GLN A 423 -0.56 -5.22 31.91
C GLN A 423 -1.87 -5.86 32.35
N ALA A 424 -2.69 -5.16 33.13
CA ALA A 424 -4.01 -5.65 33.53
C ALA A 424 -4.94 -5.90 32.33
N GLN A 425 -4.87 -5.05 31.29
CA GLN A 425 -5.60 -5.25 30.04
C GLN A 425 -5.09 -6.48 29.27
N ARG A 426 -3.78 -6.72 29.25
CA ARG A 426 -3.17 -7.93 28.65
C ARG A 426 -3.64 -9.17 29.40
N ASP A 427 -3.55 -9.19 30.72
CA ASP A 427 -3.99 -10.31 31.55
C ASP A 427 -5.50 -10.59 31.37
N LEU A 428 -6.32 -9.54 31.23
CA LEU A 428 -7.74 -9.66 30.91
C LEU A 428 -7.96 -10.24 29.51
N VAL A 429 -7.20 -9.80 28.51
CA VAL A 429 -7.27 -10.33 27.15
C VAL A 429 -6.88 -11.80 27.09
N ASP A 430 -5.77 -12.15 27.74
CA ASP A 430 -5.21 -13.49 27.77
C ASP A 430 -6.12 -14.45 28.56
N SER A 431 -6.80 -13.98 29.62
CA SER A 431 -7.81 -14.77 30.33
C SER A 431 -9.18 -14.85 29.60
N ALA A 432 -9.49 -13.87 28.75
CA ALA A 432 -10.77 -13.78 28.01
C ALA A 432 -10.72 -14.39 26.59
N GLU A 433 -9.78 -15.30 26.33
CA GLU A 433 -9.45 -15.94 25.04
C GLU A 433 -10.64 -16.41 24.17
N ARG A 434 -11.84 -16.52 24.73
CA ARG A 434 -13.01 -17.11 24.06
C ARG A 434 -14.08 -16.14 23.54
N GLN A 435 -14.08 -14.83 23.83
CA GLN A 435 -15.34 -14.08 23.71
C GLN A 435 -15.45 -12.95 22.66
N THR A 436 -14.38 -12.28 22.21
CA THR A 436 -14.58 -11.07 21.33
C THR A 436 -13.58 -10.87 20.18
N LYS A 437 -14.09 -10.32 19.06
CA LYS A 437 -13.32 -10.02 17.83
C LYS A 437 -12.28 -8.90 18.01
N ALA A 438 -12.64 -7.86 18.77
CA ALA A 438 -11.74 -6.75 19.07
C ALA A 438 -10.50 -7.20 19.85
N ILE A 439 -10.67 -8.18 20.75
CA ILE A 439 -9.59 -8.77 21.54
C ILE A 439 -8.60 -9.53 20.66
N ARG A 440 -9.09 -10.35 19.73
CA ARG A 440 -8.22 -11.09 18.80
C ARG A 440 -7.41 -10.16 17.89
N ARG A 441 -8.02 -9.08 17.40
CA ARG A 441 -7.31 -8.05 16.64
C ARG A 441 -6.20 -7.38 17.46
N HIS A 442 -6.36 -7.28 18.78
CA HIS A 442 -5.31 -6.81 19.68
C HIS A 442 -4.12 -7.76 19.76
N GLN A 443 -4.35 -9.07 19.84
CA GLN A 443 -3.27 -10.06 19.85
C GLN A 443 -2.51 -10.11 18.52
N ALA A 444 -3.22 -10.05 17.39
CA ALA A 444 -2.59 -9.94 16.08
C ALA A 444 -1.70 -8.68 15.95
N ARG A 445 -2.07 -7.58 16.61
CA ARG A 445 -1.22 -6.39 16.71
C ARG A 445 -0.03 -6.57 17.64
N ARG A 446 0.04 -7.59 18.47
CA ARG A 446 1.21 -7.84 19.32
C ARG A 446 2.22 -8.76 18.64
N SER A 447 1.84 -9.46 17.57
CA SER A 447 2.73 -10.43 16.93
C SER A 447 4.01 -9.80 16.38
N HIS A 448 3.97 -8.53 15.96
CA HIS A 448 5.16 -7.81 15.51
C HIS A 448 6.13 -7.45 16.64
N LEU A 449 5.73 -7.52 17.92
CA LEU A 449 6.62 -7.33 19.06
C LEU A 449 7.50 -8.57 19.29
N ASN A 450 7.17 -9.70 18.67
CA ASN A 450 8.04 -10.87 18.66
C ASN A 450 9.14 -10.69 17.61
N PRO A 451 10.42 -11.03 17.91
CA PRO A 451 11.58 -10.70 17.08
C PRO A 451 11.58 -11.26 15.64
N GLY A 452 10.64 -12.12 15.25
CA GLY A 452 10.69 -12.88 13.98
C GLY A 452 9.77 -12.41 12.85
N GLN A 453 9.00 -11.32 12.98
CA GLN A 453 7.98 -10.92 11.99
C GLN A 453 8.13 -9.52 11.39
N ILE A 454 9.23 -8.81 11.70
CA ILE A 454 9.50 -7.50 11.12
C ILE A 454 10.23 -7.70 9.79
N ILE A 455 10.10 -6.75 8.86
CA ILE A 455 11.02 -6.63 7.72
C ILE A 455 12.43 -6.69 8.31
N ASP A 456 13.13 -7.80 8.09
CA ASP A 456 14.48 -7.98 8.59
C ASP A 456 15.39 -7.10 7.75
N VAL A 457 15.67 -5.91 8.28
CA VAL A 457 16.55 -4.91 7.66
C VAL A 457 18.02 -5.20 8.01
N THR A 458 18.29 -6.28 8.74
CA THR A 458 19.64 -6.64 9.18
C THR A 458 20.40 -7.19 7.96
N PRO A 459 21.46 -6.52 7.48
CA PRO A 459 22.36 -7.15 6.52
C PRO A 459 23.02 -8.37 7.19
N GLU A 460 23.45 -9.34 6.37
CA GLU A 460 24.22 -10.50 6.85
C GLU A 460 25.26 -10.06 7.89
N PRO A 461 25.48 -10.81 8.98
CA PRO A 461 26.82 -10.86 9.51
C PRO A 461 27.66 -11.41 8.37
N THR A 462 28.49 -10.56 7.76
CA THR A 462 29.61 -11.05 6.96
C THR A 462 30.35 -12.00 7.86
N VAL A 463 30.17 -13.31 7.63
CA VAL A 463 31.03 -14.31 8.23
C VAL A 463 32.41 -13.86 7.77
N PRO A 464 33.30 -13.44 8.68
CA PRO A 464 34.65 -13.09 8.26
C PRO A 464 35.15 -14.32 7.54
N GLU A 465 35.47 -14.16 6.26
CA GLU A 465 36.18 -15.15 5.48
C GLU A 465 37.31 -15.63 6.39
N ALA A 466 37.21 -16.89 6.83
CA ALA A 466 38.09 -17.41 7.86
C ALA A 466 39.51 -17.13 7.39
N LEU A 467 40.20 -16.23 8.10
CA LEU A 467 41.57 -15.87 7.76
C LEU A 467 42.33 -17.18 7.63
N SER A 468 42.86 -17.43 6.43
CA SER A 468 43.72 -18.58 6.18
C SER A 468 44.78 -18.60 7.28
N ALA A 469 44.91 -19.73 7.96
CA ALA A 469 45.93 -19.89 9.00
C ALA A 469 47.29 -19.48 8.41
N PRO A 470 48.06 -18.60 9.08
CA PRO A 470 49.36 -18.20 8.56
C PRO A 470 50.29 -19.42 8.54
N GLU A 471 50.75 -19.80 7.35
CA GLU A 471 51.79 -20.80 7.14
C GLU A 471 53.15 -20.22 7.55
N GLY A 472 53.68 -20.59 8.72
CA GLY A 472 55.08 -20.42 9.17
C GLY A 472 55.55 -18.95 9.33
N GLU A 473 56.45 -18.53 10.21
CA GLU A 473 57.28 -19.08 11.27
C GLU A 473 57.32 -17.98 12.36
N GLY A 474 57.29 -18.33 13.64
CA GLY A 474 57.68 -17.43 14.75
C GLY A 474 56.80 -16.18 15.00
N SER A 475 55.91 -16.25 15.99
CA SER A 475 55.13 -15.08 16.42
C SER A 475 56.03 -13.96 16.99
N PRO A 476 56.00 -12.73 16.46
CA PRO A 476 56.78 -11.58 16.96
C PRO A 476 56.31 -11.06 18.33
N LEU A 477 55.27 -11.65 18.92
CA LEU A 477 54.79 -11.32 20.26
C LEU A 477 55.53 -12.07 21.37
N LEU A 478 56.24 -13.16 21.05
CA LEU A 478 57.04 -13.92 22.03
C LEU A 478 58.41 -13.28 22.33
N SER A 479 58.85 -12.32 21.52
CA SER A 479 60.14 -11.63 21.67
C SER A 479 60.02 -10.24 22.30
N HIS A 480 58.84 -9.83 22.76
CA HIS A 480 58.66 -8.53 23.41
C HIS A 480 59.05 -8.62 24.89
N PRO A 481 60.05 -7.85 25.37
CA PRO A 481 60.29 -7.76 26.81
C PRO A 481 59.08 -7.07 27.45
N GLY A 482 58.38 -7.79 28.32
CA GLY A 482 57.16 -7.32 28.99
C GLY A 482 57.43 -6.12 29.89
N PHE A 483 56.42 -5.28 30.06
CA PHE A 483 56.45 -4.17 31.02
C PHE A 483 56.28 -4.69 32.45
N ALA A 484 57.05 -4.14 33.39
CA ALA A 484 56.94 -4.47 34.81
C ALA A 484 55.59 -3.98 35.37
N VAL A 485 54.85 -4.90 35.98
CA VAL A 485 53.59 -4.61 36.68
C VAL A 485 53.92 -4.39 38.16
N GLU A 486 53.57 -3.22 38.69
CA GLU A 486 53.60 -2.93 40.13
C GLU A 486 52.47 -3.70 40.84
N GLU A 487 52.82 -4.63 41.72
CA GLU A 487 51.89 -5.28 42.64
C GLU A 487 51.68 -4.40 43.88
N TRP A 488 50.44 -3.96 44.10
CA TRP A 488 50.02 -3.36 45.37
C TRP A 488 49.47 -4.47 46.27
N TYR A 489 50.11 -4.69 47.42
CA TYR A 489 49.55 -5.52 48.49
C TYR A 489 48.67 -4.64 49.38
N ASP A 490 47.44 -5.10 49.64
CA ASP A 490 46.60 -4.62 50.73
C ASP A 490 47.10 -5.25 52.04
N ASP A 491 47.57 -4.41 52.97
CA ASP A 491 47.64 -4.67 54.42
C ASP A 491 46.73 -3.67 55.15
#